data_AF-A0A2G6UNX3-F1
#
_entry.id   AF-A0A2G6UNX3-F1
#
_cell.length_a   1.000
_cell.length_b   1.000
_cell.length_c   1.000
_cell.angle_alpha   90.00
_cell.angle_beta   90.00
_cell.angle_gamma   90.00
#
_symmetry.space_group_name_H-M   'P 1'
#
loop_
_entity.id
_entity.type
_entity.pdbx_description
1 polymer ?
#
loop_
_entity_poly.entity_id
_entity_poly.type
_entity_poly.pdbx_seq_one_letter_code
_entity_poly.pdbx_strand_id
1 'polypeptide(L)'
;MKCKICQENEGNKSGSHIVPFFLLKRIDNLEGKKDRGCELGFRLSENGSENYYGQSVLPDKLEELYEDFDPSQVGGSGIPLIEDYIFWDVCEKRLQVLETEYAKSLSKPAKKLENYESVSINSLGFLFWLSVIWRLSISKNSGFNLMKPDEKTIHRILRKYIKDDLSVIKLQFNDPDLQKIKYKILRASDFSKLNSTLLLLLLLLFCD
;
A
#
# COMPACT_ATOMS: atom_id res chain seq x y z
N MET A 1 -19.32 10.69 -1.72
CA MET A 1 -18.05 11.44 -1.64
C MET A 1 -17.35 11.25 -2.97
N LYS A 2 -16.76 12.31 -3.55
CA LYS A 2 -16.02 12.19 -4.81
C LYS A 2 -14.81 11.26 -4.66
N CYS A 3 -14.56 10.46 -5.69
CA CYS A 3 -13.38 9.61 -5.79
C CYS A 3 -12.12 10.47 -5.64
N LYS A 4 -11.24 10.08 -4.70
CA LYS A 4 -10.04 10.86 -4.41
C LYS A 4 -9.06 10.95 -5.58
N ILE A 5 -9.08 9.98 -6.51
CA ILE A 5 -8.19 9.95 -7.68
C ILE A 5 -8.72 10.85 -8.80
N CYS A 6 -9.91 10.56 -9.36
CA CYS A 6 -10.40 11.32 -10.50
C CYS A 6 -11.03 12.65 -10.11
N GLN A 7 -11.56 12.77 -8.89
CA GLN A 7 -12.34 13.91 -8.39
C GLN A 7 -13.59 14.26 -9.21
N GLU A 8 -14.03 13.37 -10.09
CA GLU A 8 -15.16 13.56 -11.01
C GLU A 8 -16.35 12.67 -10.60
N ASN A 9 -16.11 11.36 -10.50
CA ASN A 9 -17.11 10.35 -10.16
C ASN A 9 -17.22 10.15 -8.64
N GLU A 10 -18.37 9.66 -8.17
CA GLU A 10 -18.53 9.26 -6.77
C GLU A 10 -17.69 8.03 -6.47
N GLY A 11 -17.07 8.00 -5.28
CA GLY A 11 -16.45 6.81 -4.75
C GLY A 11 -17.53 5.80 -4.37
N ASN A 12 -17.49 4.62 -4.98
CA ASN A 12 -18.49 3.56 -4.82
C ASN A 12 -17.88 2.24 -4.34
N LYS A 13 -16.56 2.16 -4.18
CA LYS A 13 -15.86 0.94 -3.83
C LYS A 13 -15.63 0.83 -2.31
N SER A 14 -16.19 -0.20 -1.67
CA SER A 14 -15.87 -0.60 -0.29
C SER A 14 -14.65 -1.54 -0.20
N GLY A 15 -13.94 -1.53 0.93
CA GLY A 15 -12.79 -2.38 1.19
C GLY A 15 -11.53 -1.97 0.42
N SER A 16 -11.39 -0.68 0.10
CA SER A 16 -10.24 -0.18 -0.64
C SER A 16 -9.01 -0.20 0.26
N HIS A 17 -8.00 -0.96 -0.12
CA HIS A 17 -6.77 -1.06 0.67
C HIS A 17 -5.90 0.16 0.39
N ILE A 18 -5.51 0.88 1.43
CA ILE A 18 -4.60 2.03 1.37
C ILE A 18 -3.18 1.56 1.00
N VAL A 19 -2.76 0.45 1.59
CA VAL A 19 -1.53 -0.28 1.22
C VAL A 19 -1.93 -1.61 0.59
N PRO A 20 -1.41 -1.98 -0.60
CA PRO A 20 -1.76 -3.23 -1.26
C PRO A 20 -1.60 -4.44 -0.34
N PHE A 21 -2.62 -5.30 -0.32
CA PHE A 21 -2.66 -6.47 0.57
C PHE A 21 -1.42 -7.37 0.46
N PHE A 22 -0.84 -7.51 -0.74
CA PHE A 22 0.34 -8.35 -0.93
C PHE A 22 1.62 -7.83 -0.24
N LEU A 23 1.64 -6.55 0.14
CA LEU A 23 2.67 -5.96 1.00
C LEU A 23 2.32 -6.21 2.47
N LEU A 24 1.07 -5.93 2.88
CA LEU A 24 0.61 -6.05 4.27
C LEU A 24 0.69 -7.47 4.82
N LYS A 25 0.31 -8.48 4.01
CA LYS A 25 0.34 -9.90 4.41
C LYS A 25 1.71 -10.46 4.80
N ARG A 26 2.78 -9.66 4.64
CA ARG A 26 4.16 -10.00 5.01
C ARG A 26 4.59 -9.38 6.35
N ILE A 27 3.77 -8.52 6.92
CA ILE A 27 4.08 -7.68 8.08
C ILE A 27 3.01 -7.88 9.15
N ASP A 28 1.74 -7.84 8.73
CA ASP A 28 0.59 -7.75 9.64
C ASP A 28 -0.20 -9.06 9.71
N ASN A 29 0.35 -10.22 9.35
CA ASN A 29 -0.38 -11.49 9.43
C ASN A 29 0.16 -12.42 10.51
N LEU A 30 -0.71 -13.28 11.06
CA LEU A 30 -0.32 -14.44 11.86
C LEU A 30 0.91 -15.16 11.29
N GLU A 31 1.85 -15.55 12.16
CA GLU A 31 3.07 -16.22 11.74
C GLU A 31 2.74 -17.47 10.88
N GLY A 32 3.36 -17.55 9.70
CA GLY A 32 3.12 -18.61 8.73
C GLY A 32 1.84 -18.46 7.88
N LYS A 33 0.93 -17.52 8.16
CA LYS A 33 -0.27 -17.27 7.37
C LYS A 33 -0.13 -16.05 6.45
N LYS A 34 -0.64 -16.13 5.22
CA LYS A 34 -0.56 -15.05 4.21
C LYS A 34 -1.92 -14.74 3.59
N ASP A 35 -2.99 -15.25 4.16
CA ASP A 35 -4.36 -15.09 3.67
C ASP A 35 -5.00 -13.80 4.20
N ARG A 36 -6.01 -13.31 3.47
CA ARG A 36 -6.83 -12.16 3.90
C ARG A 36 -7.63 -12.55 5.13
N GLY A 37 -7.87 -11.59 6.02
CA GLY A 37 -8.60 -11.84 7.25
C GLY A 37 -7.72 -12.45 8.35
N CYS A 38 -6.44 -12.72 8.10
CA CYS A 38 -5.50 -13.19 9.13
C CYS A 38 -4.64 -12.05 9.69
N GLU A 39 -5.07 -10.79 9.51
CA GLU A 39 -4.33 -9.63 9.96
C GLU A 39 -4.29 -9.56 11.50
N LEU A 40 -3.18 -9.10 12.07
CA LEU A 40 -2.94 -8.89 13.49
C LEU A 40 -2.01 -7.69 13.67
N GLY A 41 -2.40 -6.76 14.51
CA GLY A 41 -1.54 -5.64 14.85
C GLY A 41 -2.14 -4.72 15.90
N PHE A 42 -1.49 -3.58 16.08
CA PHE A 42 -1.96 -2.50 16.92
C PHE A 42 -1.87 -1.19 16.15
N ARG A 43 -2.78 -0.27 16.45
CA ARG A 43 -2.81 1.10 15.97
C ARG A 43 -2.53 2.02 17.15
N LEU A 44 -1.72 3.04 16.93
CA LEU A 44 -1.58 4.14 17.87
C LEU A 44 -2.72 5.16 17.62
N SER A 45 -3.47 5.48 18.66
CA SER A 45 -4.52 6.51 18.69
C SER A 45 -4.17 7.59 19.74
N GLU A 46 -4.91 8.70 19.74
CA GLU A 46 -4.69 9.81 20.68
C GLU A 46 -4.81 9.36 22.15
N ASN A 47 -5.56 8.28 22.40
CA ASN A 47 -5.85 7.76 23.74
C ASN A 47 -5.03 6.52 24.12
N GLY A 48 -4.10 6.07 23.28
CA GLY A 48 -3.26 4.90 23.55
C GLY A 48 -3.07 3.98 22.34
N SER A 49 -2.82 2.70 22.58
CA SER A 49 -2.73 1.67 21.53
C SER A 49 -4.00 0.84 21.48
N GLU A 50 -4.59 0.70 20.30
CA GLU A 50 -5.76 -0.14 20.03
C GLU A 50 -5.37 -1.35 19.19
N ASN A 51 -5.79 -2.55 19.58
CA ASN A 51 -5.52 -3.76 18.82
C ASN A 51 -6.50 -3.89 17.63
N TYR A 52 -6.03 -4.39 16.49
CA TYR A 52 -6.88 -4.75 15.36
C TYR A 52 -6.54 -6.16 14.89
N TYR A 53 -7.55 -6.89 14.41
CA TYR A 53 -7.40 -8.25 13.92
C TYR A 53 -8.37 -8.54 12.79
N GLY A 54 -7.95 -9.41 11.87
CA GLY A 54 -8.75 -9.86 10.74
C GLY A 54 -9.82 -10.86 11.16
N GLN A 55 -10.88 -10.95 10.36
CA GLN A 55 -12.07 -11.77 10.65
C GLN A 55 -11.80 -13.29 10.65
N SER A 56 -10.66 -13.74 10.14
CA SER A 56 -10.24 -15.14 10.05
C SER A 56 -9.23 -15.53 11.13
N VAL A 57 -8.92 -14.63 12.09
CA VAL A 57 -8.16 -14.97 13.30
C VAL A 57 -9.10 -15.61 14.32
N LEU A 58 -8.71 -16.78 14.84
CA LEU A 58 -9.51 -17.51 15.82
C LEU A 58 -9.44 -16.82 17.20
N PRO A 59 -10.55 -16.77 17.96
CA PRO A 59 -10.58 -16.17 19.31
C PRO A 59 -9.51 -16.72 20.25
N ASP A 60 -9.30 -18.03 20.29
CA ASP A 60 -8.26 -18.67 21.12
C ASP A 60 -6.86 -18.10 20.86
N LYS A 61 -6.57 -17.69 19.61
CA LYS A 61 -5.29 -17.06 19.26
C LYS A 61 -5.22 -15.60 19.67
N LEU A 62 -6.35 -14.91 19.79
CA LEU A 62 -6.42 -13.53 20.27
C LEU A 62 -6.24 -13.49 21.80
N GLU A 63 -6.83 -14.45 22.52
CA GLU A 63 -6.65 -14.64 23.97
C GLU A 63 -5.19 -14.92 24.35
N GLU A 64 -4.46 -15.67 23.51
CA GLU A 64 -3.02 -15.92 23.71
C GLU A 64 -2.16 -14.66 23.53
N LEU A 65 -2.55 -13.78 22.60
CA LEU A 65 -1.72 -12.65 22.16
C LEU A 65 -2.05 -11.33 22.87
N TYR A 66 -3.27 -11.18 23.38
CA TYR A 66 -3.74 -9.97 24.03
C TYR A 66 -4.28 -10.31 25.42
N GLU A 67 -3.56 -9.86 26.46
CA GLU A 67 -3.88 -10.15 27.87
C GLU A 67 -5.30 -9.69 28.28
N ASP A 68 -5.82 -8.65 27.64
CA ASP A 68 -7.16 -8.07 27.89
C ASP A 68 -8.14 -8.32 26.72
N PHE A 69 -8.02 -9.44 26.00
CA PHE A 69 -8.97 -9.76 24.93
C PHE A 69 -10.40 -9.91 25.48
N ASP A 70 -11.29 -9.01 25.07
CA ASP A 70 -12.72 -9.10 25.33
C ASP A 70 -13.44 -9.74 24.12
N PRO A 71 -13.89 -11.00 24.23
CA PRO A 71 -14.62 -11.69 23.16
C PRO A 71 -16.00 -11.07 22.85
N SER A 72 -16.48 -10.10 23.64
CA SER A 72 -17.67 -9.31 23.28
C SER A 72 -17.37 -8.20 22.26
N GLN A 73 -16.09 -7.87 22.04
CA GLN A 73 -15.62 -6.95 21.00
C GLN A 73 -15.26 -7.65 19.68
N VAL A 74 -15.84 -8.82 19.42
CA VAL A 74 -15.64 -9.58 18.17
C VAL A 74 -16.18 -8.77 16.99
N GLY A 75 -15.23 -8.23 16.23
CA GLY A 75 -15.49 -7.25 15.17
C GLY A 75 -14.57 -6.04 15.33
N GLY A 76 -13.27 -6.31 15.58
CA GLY A 76 -12.26 -5.30 15.87
C GLY A 76 -12.38 -4.06 14.98
N SER A 77 -12.06 -2.90 15.54
CA SER A 77 -11.99 -1.63 14.85
C SER A 77 -11.39 -1.86 13.45
N GLY A 78 -12.19 -1.58 12.40
CA GLY A 78 -11.87 -2.03 11.05
C GLY A 78 -10.41 -1.78 10.68
N ILE A 79 -9.80 -2.71 9.94
CA ILE A 79 -8.36 -2.69 9.61
C ILE A 79 -7.96 -1.26 9.20
N PRO A 80 -7.06 -0.57 9.93
CA PRO A 80 -6.84 0.88 9.78
C PRO A 80 -6.50 1.33 8.36
N LEU A 81 -5.92 0.43 7.56
CA LEU A 81 -5.51 0.65 6.17
C LEU A 81 -6.55 0.19 5.14
N ILE A 82 -7.81 0.03 5.55
CA ILE A 82 -8.95 -0.24 4.66
C ILE A 82 -9.96 0.89 4.81
N GLU A 83 -10.34 1.52 3.69
CA GLU A 83 -11.33 2.59 3.66
C GLU A 83 -12.43 2.33 2.62
N ASP A 84 -13.65 2.72 2.97
CA ASP A 84 -14.82 2.55 2.10
C ASP A 84 -15.14 3.83 1.32
N TYR A 85 -15.62 3.66 0.09
CA TYR A 85 -16.19 4.71 -0.76
C TYR A 85 -15.22 5.86 -1.07
N ILE A 86 -13.91 5.60 -1.00
CA ILE A 86 -12.87 6.59 -1.32
C ILE A 86 -12.48 6.61 -2.80
N PHE A 87 -12.71 5.49 -3.50
CA PHE A 87 -12.43 5.33 -4.93
C PHE A 87 -13.66 4.93 -5.72
N TRP A 88 -13.71 5.42 -6.95
CA TRP A 88 -14.60 4.94 -7.98
C TRP A 88 -14.02 3.62 -8.54
N ASP A 89 -14.86 2.64 -8.79
CA ASP A 89 -14.51 1.28 -9.24
C ASP A 89 -13.50 1.24 -10.41
N VAL A 90 -13.62 2.13 -11.39
CA VAL A 90 -12.67 2.23 -12.50
C VAL A 90 -11.30 2.74 -12.04
N CYS A 91 -11.24 3.68 -11.10
CA CYS A 91 -9.96 4.13 -10.53
C CYS A 91 -9.32 3.03 -9.68
N GLU A 92 -10.12 2.30 -8.91
CA GLU A 92 -9.65 1.13 -8.15
C GLU A 92 -9.10 0.05 -9.08
N LYS A 93 -9.80 -0.24 -10.19
CA LYS A 93 -9.33 -1.20 -11.20
C LYS A 93 -7.98 -0.78 -11.80
N ARG A 94 -7.78 0.52 -12.09
CA ARG A 94 -6.49 1.04 -12.59
C ARG A 94 -5.36 0.85 -11.57
N LEU A 95 -5.63 1.08 -10.28
CA LEU A 95 -4.68 0.76 -9.21
C LEU A 95 -4.40 -0.75 -9.16
N GLN A 96 -5.43 -1.59 -9.21
CA GLN A 96 -5.31 -3.04 -9.15
C GLN A 96 -4.45 -3.62 -10.28
N VAL A 97 -4.59 -3.09 -11.51
CA VAL A 97 -3.77 -3.48 -12.65
C VAL A 97 -2.28 -3.21 -12.37
N LEU A 98 -1.98 -2.01 -11.86
CA LEU A 98 -0.62 -1.60 -11.49
C LEU A 98 -0.05 -2.45 -10.33
N GLU A 99 -0.86 -2.70 -9.31
CA GLU A 99 -0.53 -3.56 -8.17
C GLU A 99 -0.22 -4.99 -8.60
N THR A 100 -1.05 -5.55 -9.47
CA THR A 100 -0.91 -6.92 -9.98
C THR A 100 0.40 -7.06 -10.75
N GLU A 101 0.72 -6.09 -11.60
CA GLU A 101 1.97 -6.12 -12.37
C GLU A 101 3.19 -5.98 -11.47
N TYR A 102 3.15 -5.06 -10.50
CA TYR A 102 4.24 -4.90 -9.54
C TYR A 102 4.44 -6.17 -8.69
N ALA A 103 3.35 -6.82 -8.24
CA ALA A 103 3.46 -8.02 -7.41
C ALA A 103 4.22 -9.17 -8.10
N LYS A 104 4.16 -9.27 -9.44
CA LYS A 104 4.90 -10.28 -10.21
C LYS A 104 6.41 -10.16 -10.02
N SER A 105 6.95 -8.95 -9.85
CA SER A 105 8.39 -8.77 -9.68
C SER A 105 8.91 -9.25 -8.32
N LEU A 106 8.06 -9.22 -7.30
CA LEU A 106 8.42 -9.68 -5.96
C LEU A 106 8.57 -11.20 -5.87
N SER A 107 7.98 -11.94 -6.81
CA SER A 107 8.12 -13.40 -6.92
C SER A 107 9.44 -13.84 -7.52
N LYS A 108 10.17 -12.94 -8.19
CA LYS A 108 11.46 -13.26 -8.80
C LYS A 108 12.53 -13.42 -7.71
N PRO A 109 13.28 -14.54 -7.70
CA PRO A 109 14.42 -14.69 -6.81
C PRO A 109 15.43 -13.59 -7.13
N ALA A 110 15.79 -12.81 -6.12
CA ALA A 110 16.84 -11.82 -6.27
C ALA A 110 18.17 -12.57 -6.45
N LYS A 111 18.78 -12.48 -7.63
CA LYS A 111 20.16 -12.95 -7.79
C LYS A 111 21.07 -12.06 -6.95
N LYS A 112 21.94 -12.67 -6.14
CA LYS A 112 22.79 -12.01 -5.13
C LYS A 112 23.67 -10.84 -5.63
N LEU A 113 23.84 -10.66 -6.94
CA LEU A 113 24.82 -9.76 -7.54
C LEU A 113 24.26 -8.85 -8.66
N GLU A 114 22.96 -8.87 -8.93
CA GLU A 114 22.35 -8.00 -9.96
C GLU A 114 21.58 -6.84 -9.31
N ASN A 115 21.68 -5.64 -9.89
CA ASN A 115 20.85 -4.51 -9.48
C ASN A 115 19.37 -4.90 -9.61
N TYR A 116 18.59 -4.72 -8.53
CA TYR A 116 17.18 -5.05 -8.55
C TYR A 116 16.41 -4.09 -9.46
N GLU A 117 15.82 -4.62 -10.53
CA GLU A 117 14.84 -3.92 -11.35
C GLU A 117 13.43 -4.28 -10.89
N SER A 118 12.66 -3.29 -10.45
CA SER A 118 11.37 -3.52 -9.78
C SER A 118 10.27 -4.02 -10.69
N VAL A 119 10.32 -3.77 -11.99
CA VAL A 119 9.44 -4.31 -13.02
C VAL A 119 10.23 -4.26 -14.32
N SER A 120 9.91 -5.09 -15.33
CA SER A 120 10.53 -4.98 -16.67
C SER A 120 10.34 -3.59 -17.32
N ILE A 121 9.44 -2.77 -16.76
CA ILE A 121 9.19 -1.39 -17.14
C ILE A 121 9.34 -0.51 -15.90
N ASN A 122 10.47 0.21 -15.78
CA ASN A 122 10.81 1.04 -14.60
C ASN A 122 9.73 2.08 -14.23
N SER A 123 8.96 2.55 -15.21
CA SER A 123 7.86 3.50 -14.99
C SER A 123 6.71 2.93 -14.16
N LEU A 124 6.45 1.63 -14.25
CA LEU A 124 5.36 1.00 -13.50
C LEU A 124 5.69 0.89 -12.01
N GLY A 125 6.94 0.55 -11.68
CA GLY A 125 7.40 0.54 -10.29
C GLY A 125 7.31 1.92 -9.64
N PHE A 126 7.68 2.96 -10.39
CA PHE A 126 7.54 4.34 -9.94
C PHE A 126 6.09 4.71 -9.65
N LEU A 127 5.19 4.51 -10.62
CA LEU A 127 3.77 4.82 -10.45
C LEU A 127 3.14 4.01 -9.30
N PHE A 128 3.54 2.74 -9.15
CA PHE A 128 3.07 1.88 -8.07
C PHE A 128 3.40 2.50 -6.71
N TRP A 129 4.66 2.84 -6.46
CA TRP A 129 5.06 3.41 -5.18
C TRP A 129 4.48 4.80 -4.93
N LEU A 130 4.37 5.63 -5.98
CA LEU A 130 3.64 6.89 -5.87
C LEU A 130 2.19 6.68 -5.44
N SER A 131 1.52 5.65 -5.96
CA SER A 131 0.14 5.34 -5.59
C SER A 131 0.01 4.92 -4.13
N VAL A 132 0.97 4.14 -3.60
CA VAL A 132 0.97 3.70 -2.21
C VAL A 132 1.21 4.89 -1.28
N ILE A 133 2.25 5.69 -1.55
CA ILE A 133 2.59 6.86 -0.72
C ILE A 133 1.46 7.88 -0.71
N TRP A 134 0.89 8.15 -1.88
CA TRP A 134 -0.21 9.10 -1.98
C TRP A 134 -1.44 8.60 -1.22
N ARG A 135 -1.81 7.31 -1.37
CA ARG A 135 -2.91 6.71 -0.60
C ARG A 135 -2.66 6.80 0.90
N LEU A 136 -1.44 6.52 1.37
CA LEU A 136 -1.06 6.72 2.77
C LEU A 136 -1.28 8.18 3.19
N SER A 137 -0.82 9.14 2.39
CA SER A 137 -0.95 10.58 2.68
C SER A 137 -2.40 11.06 2.79
N ILE A 138 -3.32 10.49 2.00
CA ILE A 138 -4.73 10.93 1.97
C ILE A 138 -5.64 10.12 2.89
N SER A 139 -5.10 9.05 3.48
CA SER A 139 -5.78 8.20 4.45
C SER A 139 -5.69 8.83 5.83
N LYS A 140 -6.81 8.85 6.54
CA LYS A 140 -6.87 9.47 7.86
C LYS A 140 -6.15 8.66 8.94
N ASN A 141 -5.95 7.37 8.67
CA ASN A 141 -5.53 6.38 9.66
C ASN A 141 -4.09 5.88 9.45
N SER A 142 -3.36 6.44 8.49
CA SER A 142 -2.00 6.01 8.15
C SER A 142 -0.92 6.54 9.10
N GLY A 143 -1.20 7.62 9.84
CA GLY A 143 -0.18 8.35 10.61
C GLY A 143 0.87 9.05 9.75
N PHE A 144 0.68 9.11 8.42
CA PHE A 144 1.63 9.65 7.46
C PHE A 144 0.94 10.66 6.55
N ASN A 145 1.46 11.88 6.47
CA ASN A 145 0.95 12.93 5.59
C ASN A 145 2.12 13.59 4.83
N LEU A 146 1.99 13.70 3.52
CA LEU A 146 2.87 14.55 2.72
C LEU A 146 2.54 16.03 2.91
N MET A 147 3.52 16.89 2.60
CA MET A 147 3.24 18.30 2.42
C MET A 147 2.24 18.49 1.26
N LYS A 148 1.34 19.46 1.38
CA LYS A 148 0.28 19.69 0.39
C LYS A 148 0.77 19.93 -1.05
N PRO A 149 1.90 20.60 -1.30
CA PRO A 149 2.46 20.71 -2.65
C PRO A 149 2.84 19.35 -3.26
N ASP A 150 3.44 18.46 -2.46
CA ASP A 150 3.89 17.13 -2.88
C ASP A 150 2.72 16.18 -3.10
N GLU A 151 1.76 16.17 -2.18
CA GLU A 151 0.52 15.40 -2.31
C GLU A 151 -0.22 15.75 -3.62
N LYS A 152 -0.32 17.06 -3.93
CA LYS A 152 -0.93 17.54 -5.18
C LYS A 152 -0.11 17.16 -6.41
N THR A 153 1.21 17.20 -6.32
CA THR A 153 2.10 16.82 -7.43
C THR A 153 1.95 15.34 -7.75
N ILE A 154 1.99 14.48 -6.74
CA ILE A 154 1.76 13.04 -6.93
C ILE A 154 0.34 12.78 -7.43
N HIS A 155 -0.67 13.48 -6.91
CA HIS A 155 -2.05 13.34 -7.37
C HIS A 155 -2.19 13.64 -8.87
N ARG A 156 -1.56 14.72 -9.37
CA ARG A 156 -1.55 15.07 -10.80
C ARG A 156 -0.88 13.99 -11.64
N ILE A 157 0.26 13.46 -11.19
CA ILE A 157 0.96 12.34 -11.86
C ILE A 157 0.04 11.12 -11.94
N LEU A 158 -0.54 10.70 -10.82
CA LEU A 158 -1.42 9.52 -10.77
C LEU A 158 -2.63 9.70 -11.69
N ARG A 159 -3.32 10.84 -11.61
CA ARG A 159 -4.49 11.13 -12.47
C ARG A 159 -4.13 11.11 -13.97
N LYS A 160 -2.93 11.58 -14.33
CA LYS A 160 -2.44 11.61 -15.72
C LYS A 160 -2.09 10.21 -16.24
N TYR A 161 -1.33 9.43 -15.45
CA TYR A 161 -0.62 8.25 -15.96
C TYR A 161 -1.21 6.90 -15.56
N ILE A 162 -2.05 6.78 -14.52
CA ILE A 162 -2.67 5.48 -14.21
C ILE A 162 -3.75 5.15 -15.25
N LYS A 163 -3.63 3.98 -15.88
CA LYS A 163 -4.53 3.47 -16.91
C LYS A 163 -4.82 2.00 -16.63
N ASP A 164 -5.90 1.51 -17.21
CA ASP A 164 -6.35 0.12 -17.13
C ASP A 164 -5.58 -0.79 -18.09
N ASP A 165 -5.05 -0.22 -19.17
CA ASP A 165 -4.07 -0.86 -20.04
C ASP A 165 -2.65 -0.35 -19.72
N LEU A 166 -1.74 -1.27 -19.40
CA LEU A 166 -0.34 -0.95 -19.10
C LEU A 166 0.45 -0.56 -20.35
N SER A 167 0.04 -1.02 -21.54
CA SER A 167 0.76 -0.77 -22.80
C SER A 167 0.73 0.71 -23.23
N VAL A 168 -0.30 1.44 -22.78
CA VAL A 168 -0.47 2.87 -23.05
C VAL A 168 0.22 3.75 -22.01
N ILE A 169 0.75 3.18 -20.92
CA ILE A 169 1.46 3.94 -19.88
C ILE A 169 2.85 4.30 -20.39
N LYS A 170 2.99 5.55 -20.86
CA LYS A 170 4.27 6.13 -21.30
C LYS A 170 4.54 7.39 -20.50
N LEU A 171 5.45 7.30 -19.53
CA LEU A 171 5.90 8.46 -18.77
C LEU A 171 6.66 9.41 -19.70
N GLN A 172 6.30 10.68 -19.66
CA GLN A 172 6.96 11.72 -20.42
C GLN A 172 8.05 12.33 -19.54
N PHE A 173 9.33 11.99 -19.76
CA PHE A 173 10.41 12.44 -18.86
C PHE A 173 10.63 13.97 -18.82
N ASN A 174 10.02 14.71 -19.76
CA ASN A 174 9.95 16.18 -19.76
C ASN A 174 8.74 16.73 -18.99
N ASP A 175 7.91 15.89 -18.36
CA ASP A 175 6.82 16.31 -17.50
C ASP A 175 7.38 17.00 -16.25
N PRO A 176 7.04 18.28 -16.00
CA PRO A 176 7.55 19.03 -14.85
C PRO A 176 7.22 18.39 -13.50
N ASP A 177 6.11 17.66 -13.39
CA ASP A 177 5.75 17.00 -12.14
C ASP A 177 6.61 15.74 -11.91
N LEU A 178 6.95 14.99 -12.98
CA LEU A 178 7.82 13.82 -12.86
C LEU A 178 9.26 14.21 -12.48
N GLN A 179 9.75 15.35 -12.97
CA GLN A 179 11.12 15.82 -12.70
C GLN A 179 11.34 16.21 -11.23
N LYS A 180 10.27 16.54 -10.51
CA LYS A 180 10.32 16.90 -9.09
C LYS A 180 10.51 15.70 -8.17
N ILE A 181 10.34 14.47 -8.66
CA ILE A 181 10.33 13.29 -7.81
C ILE A 181 11.39 12.30 -8.27
N LYS A 182 12.27 11.95 -7.35
CA LYS A 182 13.20 10.82 -7.50
C LYS A 182 12.86 9.78 -6.46
N TYR A 183 13.07 8.51 -6.81
CA TYR A 183 12.90 7.42 -5.87
C TYR A 183 14.02 6.39 -5.99
N LYS A 184 14.30 5.73 -4.87
CA LYS A 184 15.17 4.56 -4.82
C LYS A 184 14.53 3.51 -3.93
N ILE A 185 14.51 2.27 -4.41
CA ILE A 185 14.12 1.10 -3.61
C ILE A 185 15.39 0.37 -3.20
N LEU A 186 15.51 0.10 -1.92
CA LEU A 186 16.49 -0.83 -1.39
C LEU A 186 15.77 -2.11 -0.99
N ARG A 187 16.25 -3.25 -1.51
CA ARG A 187 15.68 -4.58 -1.27
C ARG A 187 16.72 -5.44 -0.56
N ALA A 188 16.39 -5.92 0.63
CA ALA A 188 17.18 -6.96 1.30
C ALA A 188 16.73 -8.34 0.81
N SER A 189 17.45 -8.88 -0.17
CA SER A 189 17.25 -10.27 -0.62
C SER A 189 17.55 -11.24 0.53
N ASP A 190 16.80 -12.35 0.58
CA ASP A 190 16.97 -13.42 1.58
C ASP A 190 16.73 -13.06 3.07
N PHE A 191 16.54 -11.78 3.42
CA PHE A 191 16.19 -11.38 4.80
C PHE A 191 14.93 -12.11 5.29
N SER A 192 13.95 -12.25 4.40
CA SER A 192 12.69 -12.96 4.65
C SER A 192 12.80 -14.50 4.72
N LYS A 193 13.99 -15.07 4.49
CA LYS A 193 14.25 -16.51 4.73
C LYS A 193 14.65 -16.77 6.18
N LEU A 194 15.26 -15.78 6.82
CA LEU A 194 15.75 -15.85 8.21
C LEU A 194 14.87 -15.08 9.18
N ASN A 195 14.03 -14.17 8.67
CA ASN A 195 13.13 -13.33 9.45
C ASN A 195 11.75 -13.36 8.77
N SER A 196 10.66 -13.21 9.53
CA SER A 196 9.29 -13.24 8.98
C SER A 196 8.98 -12.04 8.07
N THR A 197 9.70 -10.93 8.23
CA THR A 197 9.43 -9.66 7.52
C THR A 197 10.29 -9.50 6.27
N LEU A 198 9.75 -8.88 5.21
CA LEU A 198 10.56 -8.37 4.09
C LEU A 198 10.87 -6.89 4.34
N LEU A 199 12.15 -6.51 4.36
CA LEU A 199 12.55 -5.11 4.42
C LEU A 199 12.67 -4.52 3.00
N LEU A 200 11.75 -3.61 2.67
CA LEU A 200 11.83 -2.71 1.52
C LEU A 200 11.97 -1.29 2.07
N LEU A 201 13.10 -0.63 1.82
CA LEU A 201 13.27 0.78 2.16
C LEU A 201 13.06 1.61 0.89
N LEU A 202 12.04 2.45 0.92
CA LEU A 202 11.72 3.39 -0.14
C LEU A 202 12.19 4.79 0.25
N LEU A 203 13.11 5.35 -0.52
CA LEU A 203 13.54 6.73 -0.41
C LEU A 203 12.87 7.53 -1.52
N LEU A 204 11.97 8.44 -1.16
CA LEU A 204 11.49 9.50 -2.07
C LEU A 204 12.22 10.80 -1.77
N LEU A 205 12.72 11.44 -2.82
CA LEU A 205 13.35 12.75 -2.76
C LEU A 205 12.54 13.70 -3.65
N PHE A 206 12.02 14.75 -3.05
CA PHE A 206 11.46 15.89 -3.78
C PHE A 206 12.62 16.84 -4.12
N CYS A 207 12.75 17.20 -5.39
CA CYS A 207 13.76 18.15 -5.87
C CYS A 207 13.10 19.51 -6.06
N ASP A 208 13.68 20.53 -5.42
CA ASP A 208 13.38 21.95 -5.64
C ASP A 208 14.03 22.47 -6.93
#